data_AF-A0A7S9WT58-F1
#
_entry.id   AF-A0A7S9WT58-F1
#
_cell.length_a   1.000
_cell.length_b   1.000
_cell.length_c   1.000
_cell.angle_alpha   90.00
_cell.angle_beta   90.00
_cell.angle_gamma   90.00
#
_symmetry.space_group_name_H-M   'P 1'
#
loop_
_entity.id
_entity.type
_entity.pdbx_description
1 polymer ?
#
loop_
_entity_poly.entity_id
_entity_poly.type
_entity_poly.pdbx_seq_one_letter_code
_entity_poly.pdbx_strand_id
1 'polypeptide(L)'
;MKTRKFLVYCIIYTAVVAGLTYSLNSSDFTFELLGQAITLPVAVWVALPVALLALLALLHIAYHGYAFYRYKKWIKKDSQLYKDLAKETLLGFESNKDFKTDTYKIASQLTRSISPVGELKDVGVDDGEINNILQTIKSIKNKEIVDLKKFRLAKDSKLNILNELNKIEQLPTYYLDVLKNQEQNESLKKAAFDKLIKTASFSEIKKIDPELASEDIMTIITRFVNDEIDLSSDEIFGLLNNAKVTKAQYDKAAIMLKNKLKPDVFIGIFEKLKSIHADADEAYVYALFELQMLDKVREAIEGSDPDEFKEIKVLLFLRDNGKMVPSSLFFK
;
A
#
# COMPACT_ATOMS: atom_id res chain seq x y z
N MET A 1 52.83 -3.64 9.77
CA MET A 1 53.98 -4.57 9.64
C MET A 1 53.51 -6.00 9.86
N LYS A 2 53.96 -6.99 9.09
CA LYS A 2 53.72 -8.41 9.42
C LYS A 2 54.32 -8.66 10.81
N THR A 3 53.57 -9.20 11.76
CA THR A 3 54.00 -9.51 13.14
C THR A 3 55.36 -10.20 13.21
N ARG A 4 55.65 -11.05 12.22
CA ARG A 4 56.97 -11.71 12.04
C ARG A 4 58.13 -10.72 11.89
N LYS A 5 57.96 -9.62 11.14
CA LYS A 5 58.99 -8.59 10.97
C LYS A 5 59.20 -7.80 12.26
N PHE A 6 58.11 -7.46 12.98
CA PHE A 6 58.20 -6.75 14.26
C PHE A 6 59.00 -7.54 15.31
N LEU A 7 58.73 -8.84 15.42
CA LEU A 7 59.46 -9.72 16.34
C LEU A 7 60.96 -9.76 16.04
N VAL A 8 61.34 -9.88 14.76
CA VAL A 8 62.75 -9.87 14.33
C VAL A 8 63.42 -8.53 14.68
N TYR A 9 62.78 -7.39 14.43
CA TYR A 9 63.34 -6.09 14.78
C TYR A 9 63.47 -5.88 16.29
N CYS A 10 62.52 -6.38 17.10
CA CYS A 10 62.64 -6.31 18.56
C CYS A 10 63.82 -7.14 19.10
N ILE A 11 64.07 -8.34 18.54
CA ILE A 11 65.21 -9.17 18.93
C ILE A 11 66.51 -8.49 18.54
N ILE A 12 66.62 -8.00 17.31
CA ILE A 12 67.82 -7.28 16.84
C ILE A 12 68.06 -6.04 17.70
N TYR A 13 67.03 -5.25 17.99
CA TYR A 13 67.14 -4.06 18.83
C TYR A 13 67.63 -4.39 20.25
N THR A 14 67.06 -5.44 20.87
CA THR A 14 67.49 -5.90 22.21
C THR A 14 68.94 -6.36 22.20
N ALA A 15 69.36 -7.12 21.17
CA ALA A 15 70.74 -7.58 21.02
C ALA A 15 71.73 -6.43 20.78
N VAL A 16 71.34 -5.42 19.98
CA VAL A 16 72.15 -4.22 19.75
C VAL A 16 72.30 -3.41 21.03
N VAL A 17 71.23 -3.20 21.80
CA VAL A 17 71.28 -2.51 23.10
C VAL A 17 72.20 -3.25 24.06
N ALA A 18 72.03 -4.57 24.21
CA ALA A 18 72.88 -5.38 25.08
C ALA A 18 74.36 -5.34 24.66
N GLY A 19 74.63 -5.50 23.36
CA GLY A 19 76.00 -5.47 22.83
C GLY A 19 76.68 -4.10 23.00
N LEU A 20 75.96 -3.01 22.75
CA LEU A 20 76.47 -1.66 22.98
C LEU A 20 76.72 -1.38 24.45
N THR A 21 75.81 -1.77 25.34
CA THR A 21 76.00 -1.59 26.79
C THR A 21 77.20 -2.41 27.29
N TYR A 22 77.37 -3.65 26.82
CA TYR A 22 78.52 -4.48 27.20
C TYR A 22 79.85 -3.90 26.71
N SER A 23 79.87 -3.34 25.49
CA SER A 23 81.06 -2.69 24.94
C SER A 23 81.45 -1.42 25.70
N LEU A 24 80.49 -0.71 26.30
CA LEU A 24 80.74 0.51 27.06
C LEU A 24 81.06 0.22 28.53
N ASN A 25 80.45 -0.82 29.09
CA ASN A 25 80.63 -1.21 30.49
C ASN A 25 80.50 -2.74 30.63
N SER A 26 81.65 -3.39 30.81
CA SER A 26 81.76 -4.85 30.99
C SER A 26 81.74 -5.29 32.46
N SER A 27 81.40 -4.39 33.39
CA SER A 27 81.31 -4.73 34.80
C SER A 27 80.07 -5.57 35.12
N ASP A 28 80.18 -6.35 36.20
CA ASP A 28 79.07 -7.10 36.76
C ASP A 28 78.39 -6.31 37.88
N PHE A 29 77.06 -6.41 37.92
CA PHE A 29 76.25 -5.82 38.99
C PHE A 29 75.58 -6.93 39.80
N THR A 30 75.77 -6.87 41.12
CA THR A 30 75.15 -7.79 42.06
C THR A 30 73.88 -7.16 42.62
N PHE A 31 72.74 -7.78 42.36
CA PHE A 31 71.47 -7.38 42.94
C PHE A 31 71.04 -8.41 43.98
N GLU A 32 70.83 -7.99 45.22
CA GLU A 32 70.31 -8.84 46.29
C GLU A 32 68.79 -8.69 46.38
N LEU A 33 68.07 -9.79 46.16
CA LEU A 33 66.61 -9.84 46.31
C LEU A 33 66.21 -11.10 47.06
N LEU A 34 65.39 -10.94 48.12
CA LEU A 34 64.87 -12.06 48.91
C LEU A 34 65.97 -13.02 49.46
N GLY A 35 67.13 -12.47 49.82
CA GLY A 35 68.25 -13.24 50.37
C GLY A 35 69.09 -14.02 49.34
N GLN A 36 68.82 -13.86 48.05
CA GLN A 36 69.66 -14.41 46.97
C GLN A 36 70.41 -13.27 46.26
N ALA A 37 71.73 -13.41 46.13
CA ALA A 37 72.58 -12.51 45.36
C ALA A 37 72.64 -12.97 43.90
N ILE A 38 72.14 -12.14 42.98
CA ILE A 38 72.17 -12.40 41.54
C ILE A 38 73.21 -11.48 40.91
N THR A 39 74.32 -12.08 40.47
CA THR A 39 75.41 -11.39 39.76
C THR A 39 75.22 -11.51 38.25
N LEU A 40 74.89 -10.40 37.58
CA LEU A 40 74.74 -10.37 36.12
C LEU A 40 75.45 -9.14 35.53
N PRO A 41 75.98 -9.22 34.29
CA PRO A 41 76.56 -8.06 33.61
C PRO A 41 75.58 -6.89 33.53
N VAL A 42 76.09 -5.66 33.66
CA VAL A 42 75.28 -4.43 33.55
C VAL A 42 74.48 -4.40 32.24
N ALA A 43 75.04 -4.93 31.16
CA ALA A 43 74.38 -5.07 29.87
C ALA A 43 73.05 -5.87 29.93
N VAL A 44 72.99 -6.92 30.75
CA VAL A 44 71.78 -7.74 30.92
C VAL A 44 70.72 -6.95 31.70
N TRP A 45 71.12 -6.22 32.73
CA TRP A 45 70.22 -5.37 33.52
C TRP A 45 69.60 -4.25 32.69
N VAL A 46 70.34 -3.66 31.75
CA VAL A 46 69.84 -2.62 30.84
C VAL A 46 68.96 -3.21 29.72
N ALA A 47 69.30 -4.40 29.20
CA ALA A 47 68.52 -5.06 28.17
C ALA A 47 67.18 -5.62 28.69
N LEU A 48 67.08 -5.93 29.99
CA LEU A 48 65.90 -6.57 30.59
C LEU A 48 64.62 -5.69 30.50
N PRO A 49 64.63 -4.39 30.86
CA PRO A 49 63.48 -3.51 30.63
C PRO A 49 63.07 -3.41 29.16
N VAL A 50 64.04 -3.39 28.24
CA VAL A 50 63.79 -3.33 26.78
C VAL A 50 63.12 -4.61 26.29
N ALA A 51 63.60 -5.77 26.76
CA ALA A 51 63.00 -7.07 26.46
C ALA A 51 61.57 -7.17 27.02
N LEU A 52 61.34 -6.65 28.23
CA LEU A 52 60.01 -6.61 28.84
C LEU A 52 59.04 -5.75 28.02
N LEU A 53 59.46 -4.57 27.57
CA LEU A 53 58.65 -3.70 26.70
C LEU A 53 58.34 -4.39 25.36
N ALA A 54 59.30 -5.09 24.76
CA ALA A 54 59.07 -5.86 23.54
C ALA A 54 58.02 -6.97 23.76
N LEU A 55 58.07 -7.66 24.90
CA LEU A 55 57.10 -8.68 25.28
C LEU A 55 55.70 -8.09 25.46
N LEU A 56 55.57 -6.96 26.16
CA LEU A 56 54.30 -6.25 26.32
C LEU A 56 53.71 -5.79 24.97
N ALA A 57 54.55 -5.29 24.06
CA ALA A 57 54.12 -4.91 22.72
C ALA A 57 53.61 -6.12 21.91
N LEU A 58 54.27 -7.26 22.01
CA LEU A 58 53.81 -8.51 21.38
C LEU A 58 52.47 -8.97 21.94
N LEU A 59 52.29 -8.92 23.27
CA LEU A 59 51.01 -9.24 23.91
C LEU A 59 49.89 -8.29 23.46
N HIS A 60 50.16 -6.99 23.35
CA HIS A 60 49.19 -6.01 22.87
C HIS A 60 48.76 -6.31 21.41
N ILE A 61 49.70 -6.62 20.52
CA ILE A 61 49.38 -7.00 19.14
C ILE A 61 48.59 -8.32 19.08
N ALA A 62 48.95 -9.31 19.90
CA ALA A 62 48.25 -10.58 19.97
C ALA A 62 46.80 -10.40 20.48
N TYR A 63 46.60 -9.54 21.49
CA TYR A 63 45.29 -9.20 22.02
C TYR A 63 44.39 -8.57 20.96
N HIS A 64 44.85 -7.53 20.25
CA HIS A 64 44.08 -6.90 19.17
C HIS A 64 43.82 -7.86 18.01
N GLY A 65 44.78 -8.70 17.66
CA GLY A 65 44.61 -9.73 16.64
C GLY A 65 43.53 -10.76 17.02
N TYR A 66 43.52 -11.20 18.28
CA TYR A 66 42.50 -12.10 18.80
C TYR A 66 41.12 -11.45 18.87
N ALA A 67 41.03 -10.22 19.37
CA ALA A 67 39.80 -9.45 19.43
C ALA A 67 39.20 -9.26 18.03
N PHE A 68 40.03 -8.87 17.04
CA PHE A 68 39.61 -8.73 15.65
C PHE A 68 39.15 -10.07 15.04
N TYR A 69 39.86 -11.17 15.33
CA TYR A 69 39.45 -12.51 14.89
C TYR A 69 38.08 -12.91 15.47
N ARG A 70 37.84 -12.65 16.77
CA ARG A 70 36.53 -12.90 17.41
C ARG A 70 35.43 -12.05 16.77
N TYR A 71 35.69 -10.77 16.55
CA TYR A 71 34.75 -9.86 15.90
C TYR A 71 34.39 -10.35 14.49
N LYS A 72 35.38 -10.73 13.67
CA LYS A 72 35.14 -11.30 12.33
C LYS A 72 34.33 -12.60 12.39
N LYS A 73 34.58 -13.45 13.39
CA LYS A 73 33.81 -14.68 13.60
C LYS A 73 32.36 -14.37 13.99
N TRP A 74 32.12 -13.34 14.80
CA TRP A 74 30.77 -12.92 15.17
C TRP A 74 30.01 -12.33 13.98
N ILE A 75 30.61 -11.44 13.20
CA ILE A 75 29.99 -10.94 11.96
C ILE A 75 29.60 -12.09 11.03
N LYS A 76 30.46 -13.10 10.87
CA LYS A 76 30.14 -14.26 10.02
C LYS A 76 28.94 -15.05 10.54
N LYS A 77 28.80 -15.19 11.87
CA LYS A 77 27.63 -15.84 12.48
C LYS A 77 26.37 -15.00 12.32
N ASP A 78 26.47 -13.70 12.55
CA ASP A 78 25.36 -12.75 12.43
C ASP A 78 24.86 -12.65 10.99
N SER A 79 25.76 -12.70 10.01
CA SER A 79 25.39 -12.78 8.59
C SER A 79 24.54 -14.01 8.27
N GLN A 80 24.87 -15.17 8.85
CA GLN A 80 24.07 -16.39 8.67
C GLN A 80 22.72 -16.25 9.39
N LEU A 81 22.72 -15.73 10.61
CA LEU A 81 21.53 -15.51 11.42
C LEU A 81 20.57 -14.52 10.75
N TYR A 82 21.09 -13.49 10.07
CA TYR A 82 20.30 -12.56 9.25
C TYR A 82 19.63 -13.27 8.07
N LYS A 83 20.35 -14.14 7.35
CA LYS A 83 19.75 -14.91 6.25
C LYS A 83 18.61 -15.78 6.75
N ASP A 84 18.77 -16.40 7.91
CA ASP A 84 17.74 -17.26 8.48
C ASP A 84 16.57 -16.43 9.02
N LEU A 85 16.80 -15.23 9.58
CA LEU A 85 15.75 -14.27 9.92
C LEU A 85 14.97 -13.83 8.68
N ALA A 86 15.66 -13.47 7.60
CA ALA A 86 15.02 -13.05 6.35
C ALA A 86 14.13 -14.16 5.78
N LYS A 87 14.60 -15.42 5.78
CA LYS A 87 13.78 -16.59 5.39
C LYS A 87 12.54 -16.73 6.25
N GLU A 88 12.68 -16.64 7.58
CA GLU A 88 11.55 -16.74 8.50
C GLU A 88 10.53 -15.62 8.28
N THR A 89 10.99 -14.37 8.14
CA THR A 89 10.13 -13.22 7.86
C THR A 89 9.39 -13.36 6.53
N LEU A 90 10.06 -13.86 5.48
CA LEU A 90 9.43 -14.11 4.17
C LEU A 90 8.36 -15.21 4.25
N LEU A 91 8.53 -16.19 5.14
CA LEU A 91 7.55 -17.24 5.41
C LEU A 91 6.46 -16.81 6.41
N GLY A 92 6.53 -15.59 6.95
CA GLY A 92 5.55 -15.06 7.90
C GLY A 92 5.77 -15.48 9.36
N PHE A 93 6.90 -16.07 9.72
CA PHE A 93 7.20 -16.44 11.10
C PHE A 93 7.67 -15.25 11.95
N GLU A 94 7.30 -15.25 13.23
CA GLU A 94 7.81 -14.27 14.20
C GLU A 94 9.21 -14.67 14.67
N SER A 95 10.23 -14.07 14.07
CA SER A 95 11.62 -14.35 14.42
C SER A 95 12.13 -13.43 15.54
N ASN A 96 12.48 -14.01 16.69
CA ASN A 96 13.09 -13.33 17.84
C ASN A 96 14.63 -13.41 17.85
N LYS A 97 15.24 -13.61 16.68
CA LYS A 97 16.70 -13.80 16.61
C LYS A 97 17.47 -12.53 16.96
N ASP A 98 18.41 -12.65 17.89
CA ASP A 98 19.28 -11.56 18.33
C ASP A 98 20.67 -11.63 17.70
N PHE A 99 21.22 -10.46 17.38
CA PHE A 99 22.53 -10.30 16.76
C PHE A 99 23.58 -9.96 17.82
N LYS A 100 24.82 -10.44 17.62
CA LYS A 100 25.92 -10.18 18.55
C LYS A 100 26.62 -8.86 18.29
N THR A 101 26.52 -8.34 17.07
CA THR A 101 27.08 -7.06 16.66
C THR A 101 25.98 -6.11 16.20
N ASP A 102 26.22 -4.81 16.37
CA ASP A 102 25.30 -3.76 15.90
C ASP A 102 25.23 -3.67 14.36
N THR A 103 26.13 -4.37 13.66
CA THR A 103 26.27 -4.35 12.20
C THR A 103 24.96 -4.68 11.47
N TYR A 104 24.15 -5.58 12.01
CA TYR A 104 22.88 -6.02 11.41
C TYR A 104 21.64 -5.50 12.14
N LYS A 105 21.79 -4.61 13.12
CA LYS A 105 20.68 -4.12 13.95
C LYS A 105 19.58 -3.46 13.10
N ILE A 106 19.92 -2.41 12.35
CA ILE A 106 18.97 -1.69 11.47
C ILE A 106 18.39 -2.63 10.39
N ALA A 107 19.24 -3.44 9.74
CA ALA A 107 18.81 -4.37 8.70
C ALA A 107 17.79 -5.39 9.24
N SER A 108 18.02 -5.91 10.45
CA SER A 108 17.11 -6.84 11.10
C SER A 108 15.77 -6.21 11.48
N GLN A 109 15.79 -4.98 12.00
CA GLN A 109 14.57 -4.22 12.32
C GLN A 109 13.76 -3.97 11.04
N LEU A 110 14.40 -3.44 10.00
CA LEU A 110 13.76 -3.18 8.70
C LEU A 110 13.17 -4.45 8.11
N THR A 111 13.91 -5.57 8.13
CA THR A 111 13.42 -6.86 7.61
C THR A 111 12.15 -7.31 8.32
N ARG A 112 12.07 -7.13 9.64
CA ARG A 112 10.85 -7.45 10.40
C ARG A 112 9.68 -6.53 10.03
N SER A 113 9.94 -5.26 9.76
CA SER A 113 8.90 -4.29 9.37
C SER A 113 8.33 -4.54 7.97
N ILE A 114 9.13 -5.05 7.02
CA ILE A 114 8.75 -5.16 5.58
C ILE A 114 8.25 -6.54 5.16
N SER A 115 7.80 -7.39 6.08
CA SER A 115 7.34 -8.75 5.75
C SER A 115 6.28 -8.72 4.62
N PRO A 116 6.41 -9.54 3.56
CA PRO A 116 5.48 -9.55 2.44
C PRO A 116 4.16 -10.25 2.75
N VAL A 117 4.11 -11.06 3.81
CA VAL A 117 2.94 -11.89 4.17
C VAL A 117 2.08 -11.24 5.26
N GLY A 118 2.64 -10.27 6.01
CA GLY A 118 1.96 -9.58 7.10
C GLY A 118 1.77 -8.09 6.85
N GLU A 119 0.95 -7.46 7.71
CA GLU A 119 0.92 -6.00 7.80
C GLU A 119 2.29 -5.46 8.25
N LEU A 120 2.56 -4.19 7.93
CA LEU A 120 3.79 -3.52 8.39
C LEU A 120 3.80 -3.52 9.92
N LYS A 121 4.60 -4.40 10.52
CA LYS A 121 4.76 -4.45 11.98
C LYS A 121 5.43 -3.17 12.45
N ASP A 122 4.95 -2.64 13.58
CA ASP A 122 5.51 -1.46 14.23
C ASP A 122 6.81 -1.83 14.97
N VAL A 123 7.82 -2.20 14.19
CA VAL A 123 9.17 -2.42 14.68
C VAL A 123 9.89 -1.10 14.48
N GLY A 124 9.98 -0.32 15.55
CA GLY A 124 10.74 0.92 15.56
C GLY A 124 12.16 0.65 15.05
N VAL A 125 12.52 1.33 13.96
CA VAL A 125 13.88 1.24 13.40
C VAL A 125 14.73 2.30 14.09
N ASP A 126 15.92 1.91 14.54
CA ASP A 126 16.91 2.77 15.18
C ASP A 126 17.66 3.63 14.15
N ASP A 127 16.89 4.21 13.24
CA ASP A 127 17.30 5.15 12.20
C ASP A 127 16.12 6.09 11.94
N GLY A 128 16.32 7.38 12.23
CA GLY A 128 15.24 8.37 12.18
C GLY A 128 14.66 8.58 10.78
N GLU A 129 15.48 8.49 9.73
CA GLU A 129 15.02 8.66 8.35
C GLU A 129 14.19 7.47 7.89
N ILE A 130 14.69 6.24 8.11
CA ILE A 130 13.97 5.01 7.75
C ILE A 130 12.67 4.90 8.53
N ASN A 131 12.68 5.20 9.82
CA ASN A 131 11.47 5.15 10.65
C ASN A 131 10.41 6.14 10.15
N ASN A 132 10.80 7.36 9.78
CA ASN A 132 9.90 8.36 9.19
C ASN A 132 9.30 7.90 7.84
N ILE A 133 10.08 7.20 7.01
CA ILE A 133 9.60 6.62 5.75
C ILE A 133 8.57 5.51 6.04
N LEU A 134 8.87 4.59 6.95
CA LEU A 134 7.96 3.51 7.33
C LEU A 134 6.62 4.04 7.89
N GLN A 135 6.68 5.07 8.74
CA GLN A 135 5.49 5.74 9.25
C GLN A 135 4.69 6.40 8.12
N THR A 136 5.35 7.08 7.18
CA THR A 136 4.68 7.67 6.01
C THR A 136 3.96 6.60 5.18
N ILE A 137 4.59 5.45 4.94
CA ILE A 137 3.97 4.34 4.21
C ILE A 137 2.76 3.79 4.98
N LYS A 138 2.87 3.65 6.30
CA LYS A 138 1.76 3.19 7.17
C LYS A 138 0.59 4.17 7.13
N SER A 139 0.83 5.47 7.28
CA SER A 139 -0.18 6.52 7.15
C SER A 139 -0.92 6.46 5.82
N ILE A 140 -0.19 6.35 4.69
CA ILE A 140 -0.81 6.23 3.37
C ILE A 140 -1.64 4.96 3.23
N LYS A 141 -1.17 3.82 3.77
CA LYS A 141 -1.95 2.57 3.79
C LYS A 141 -3.21 2.69 4.65
N ASN A 142 -3.17 3.50 5.72
CA ASN A 142 -4.31 3.82 6.58
C ASN A 142 -5.23 4.90 5.98
N LYS A 143 -5.12 5.16 4.68
CA LYS A 143 -5.88 6.17 3.91
C LYS A 143 -5.56 7.62 4.27
N GLU A 144 -4.51 7.92 5.04
CA GLU A 144 -4.15 9.31 5.34
C GLU A 144 -3.46 9.97 4.13
N ILE A 145 -3.62 11.29 4.02
CA ILE A 145 -2.95 12.11 2.99
C ILE A 145 -1.63 12.62 3.58
N VAL A 146 -0.52 12.31 2.91
CA VAL A 146 0.82 12.74 3.36
C VAL A 146 1.52 13.55 2.27
N ASP A 147 2.31 14.55 2.66
CA ASP A 147 3.17 15.28 1.72
C ASP A 147 4.41 14.45 1.36
N LEU A 148 4.44 14.02 0.10
CA LEU A 148 5.52 13.22 -0.49
C LEU A 148 6.57 14.07 -1.22
N LYS A 149 6.43 15.40 -1.29
CA LYS A 149 7.38 16.28 -2.00
C LYS A 149 8.82 16.13 -1.51
N LYS A 150 8.99 15.90 -0.20
CA LYS A 150 10.29 15.67 0.44
C LYS A 150 11.05 14.47 -0.12
N PHE A 151 10.35 13.46 -0.66
CA PHE A 151 10.96 12.24 -1.18
C PHE A 151 11.25 12.26 -2.67
N ARG A 152 10.85 13.33 -3.39
CA ARG A 152 11.05 13.48 -4.84
C ARG A 152 10.66 12.23 -5.65
N LEU A 153 9.51 11.63 -5.30
CA LEU A 153 9.03 10.42 -5.97
C LEU A 153 8.60 10.73 -7.42
N ALA A 154 8.78 9.75 -8.29
CA ALA A 154 8.22 9.80 -9.63
C ALA A 154 6.69 9.77 -9.57
N LYS A 155 6.03 10.41 -10.54
CA LYS A 155 4.56 10.56 -10.59
C LYS A 155 3.83 9.21 -10.63
N ASP A 156 4.44 8.23 -11.30
CA ASP A 156 3.99 6.85 -11.51
C ASP A 156 4.36 5.89 -10.38
N SER A 157 5.05 6.36 -9.33
CA SER A 157 5.37 5.54 -8.16
C SER A 157 4.09 5.03 -7.50
N LYS A 158 4.06 3.74 -7.15
CA LYS A 158 2.91 3.11 -6.48
C LYS A 158 2.48 3.85 -5.22
N LEU A 159 3.43 4.35 -4.44
CA LEU A 159 3.13 5.10 -3.22
C LEU A 159 2.49 6.46 -3.53
N ASN A 160 2.94 7.12 -4.61
CA ASN A 160 2.36 8.37 -5.05
C ASN A 160 0.92 8.15 -5.54
N ILE A 161 0.70 7.14 -6.37
CA ILE A 161 -0.64 6.76 -6.85
C ILE A 161 -1.58 6.45 -5.68
N LEU A 162 -1.14 5.68 -4.68
CA LEU A 162 -1.95 5.41 -3.47
C LEU A 162 -2.30 6.68 -2.71
N ASN A 163 -1.34 7.60 -2.53
CA ASN A 163 -1.60 8.87 -1.87
C ASN A 163 -2.55 9.77 -2.68
N GLU A 164 -2.45 9.77 -4.01
CA GLU A 164 -3.39 10.47 -4.90
C GLU A 164 -4.80 9.85 -4.83
N LEU A 165 -4.91 8.52 -4.75
CA LEU A 165 -6.19 7.84 -4.53
C LEU A 165 -6.82 8.24 -3.18
N ASN A 166 -6.01 8.32 -2.11
CA ASN A 166 -6.49 8.78 -0.80
C ASN A 166 -6.99 10.24 -0.87
N LYS A 167 -6.28 11.12 -1.59
CA LYS A 167 -6.73 12.50 -1.82
C LYS A 167 -8.04 12.54 -2.59
N ILE A 168 -8.18 11.72 -3.64
CA ILE A 168 -9.43 11.58 -4.37
C ILE A 168 -10.53 11.15 -3.41
N GLU A 169 -10.34 10.15 -2.56
CA GLU A 169 -11.37 9.66 -1.63
C GLU A 169 -11.77 10.71 -0.56
N GLN A 170 -10.80 11.39 0.06
CA GLN A 170 -11.07 12.26 1.21
C GLN A 170 -11.35 13.72 0.86
N LEU A 171 -10.69 14.30 -0.17
CA LEU A 171 -10.87 15.71 -0.49
C LEU A 171 -12.15 15.91 -1.33
N PRO A 172 -13.05 16.84 -0.96
CA PRO A 172 -14.34 16.99 -1.62
C PRO A 172 -14.27 17.39 -3.10
N THR A 173 -13.28 18.16 -3.52
CA THR A 173 -13.22 18.72 -4.89
C THR A 173 -12.02 18.26 -5.72
N TYR A 174 -11.09 17.52 -5.11
CA TYR A 174 -9.82 17.17 -5.76
C TYR A 174 -9.98 16.31 -7.01
N TYR A 175 -11.00 15.46 -7.06
CA TYR A 175 -11.30 14.65 -8.23
C TYR A 175 -11.56 15.49 -9.50
N LEU A 176 -12.10 16.71 -9.37
CA LEU A 176 -12.32 17.62 -10.49
C LEU A 176 -10.99 18.09 -11.10
N ASP A 177 -9.99 18.34 -10.27
CA ASP A 177 -8.66 18.76 -10.72
C ASP A 177 -7.92 17.62 -11.41
N VAL A 178 -8.12 16.38 -10.93
CA VAL A 178 -7.61 15.16 -11.59
C VAL A 178 -8.24 14.99 -12.97
N LEU A 179 -9.55 15.17 -13.10
CA LEU A 179 -10.27 15.01 -14.37
C LEU A 179 -9.94 16.10 -15.41
N LYS A 180 -9.60 17.32 -14.98
CA LYS A 180 -9.10 18.37 -15.89
C LYS A 180 -7.73 18.05 -16.50
N ASN A 181 -6.95 17.19 -15.85
CA ASN A 181 -5.58 16.92 -16.25
C ASN A 181 -5.52 15.68 -17.16
N GLN A 182 -5.25 15.91 -18.45
CA GLN A 182 -5.23 14.87 -19.48
C GLN A 182 -4.07 13.87 -19.35
N GLU A 183 -2.96 14.24 -18.70
CA GLU A 183 -1.75 13.40 -18.57
C GLU A 183 -1.79 12.44 -17.37
N GLN A 184 -2.91 12.38 -16.64
CA GLN A 184 -3.01 11.54 -15.45
C GLN A 184 -3.13 10.04 -15.79
N ASN A 185 -2.67 9.22 -14.84
CA ASN A 185 -2.78 7.77 -14.90
C ASN A 185 -4.25 7.33 -15.01
N GLU A 186 -4.53 6.33 -15.86
CA GLU A 186 -5.88 5.80 -16.08
C GLU A 186 -6.57 5.35 -14.79
N SER A 187 -5.83 4.74 -13.86
CA SER A 187 -6.37 4.31 -12.57
C SER A 187 -6.89 5.48 -11.71
N LEU A 188 -6.18 6.61 -11.72
CA LEU A 188 -6.59 7.83 -11.02
C LEU A 188 -7.80 8.48 -11.69
N LYS A 189 -7.84 8.50 -13.03
CA LYS A 189 -8.99 9.00 -13.80
C LYS A 189 -10.25 8.20 -13.49
N LYS A 190 -10.15 6.86 -13.47
CA LYS A 190 -11.27 5.99 -13.12
C LYS A 190 -11.77 6.24 -11.70
N ALA A 191 -10.87 6.29 -10.72
CA ALA A 191 -11.25 6.57 -9.34
C ALA A 191 -11.88 7.97 -9.17
N ALA A 192 -11.35 8.98 -9.86
CA ALA A 192 -11.91 10.33 -9.86
C ALA A 192 -13.31 10.36 -10.51
N PHE A 193 -13.50 9.59 -11.58
CA PHE A 193 -14.77 9.44 -12.26
C PHE A 193 -15.81 8.74 -11.37
N ASP A 194 -15.46 7.62 -10.75
CA ASP A 194 -16.34 6.90 -9.81
C ASP A 194 -16.78 7.81 -8.65
N LYS A 195 -15.88 8.69 -8.16
CA LYS A 195 -16.22 9.67 -7.12
C LYS A 195 -17.13 10.78 -7.65
N LEU A 196 -16.89 11.27 -8.86
CA LEU A 196 -17.75 12.25 -9.52
C LEU A 196 -19.19 11.74 -9.63
N ILE A 197 -19.38 10.51 -10.09
CA ILE A 197 -20.73 9.90 -10.23
C ILE A 197 -21.44 9.73 -8.88
N LYS A 198 -20.68 9.48 -7.80
CA LYS A 198 -21.24 9.27 -6.45
C LYS A 198 -21.53 10.54 -5.67
N THR A 199 -20.82 11.64 -5.93
CA THR A 199 -20.88 12.83 -5.06
C THR A 199 -21.20 14.14 -5.77
N ALA A 200 -20.91 14.27 -7.07
CA ALA A 200 -21.07 15.53 -7.77
C ALA A 200 -22.55 15.84 -8.04
N SER A 201 -22.84 17.11 -8.28
CA SER A 201 -24.13 17.55 -8.80
C SER A 201 -24.29 17.19 -10.27
N PHE A 202 -25.52 17.06 -10.76
CA PHE A 202 -25.75 16.67 -12.15
C PHE A 202 -25.20 17.71 -13.15
N SER A 203 -25.24 18.99 -12.78
CA SER A 203 -24.64 20.08 -13.54
C SER A 203 -23.13 19.91 -13.73
N GLU A 204 -22.41 19.39 -12.74
CA GLU A 204 -20.97 19.12 -12.83
C GLU A 204 -20.68 17.89 -13.68
N ILE A 205 -21.48 16.84 -13.53
CA ILE A 205 -21.40 15.63 -14.38
C ILE A 205 -21.56 16.04 -15.84
N LYS A 206 -22.59 16.84 -16.16
CA LYS A 206 -22.86 17.31 -17.52
C LYS A 206 -21.77 18.20 -18.09
N LYS A 207 -21.11 19.02 -17.26
CA LYS A 207 -19.99 19.89 -17.71
C LYS A 207 -18.76 19.10 -18.15
N ILE A 208 -18.52 17.95 -17.51
CA ILE A 208 -17.39 17.08 -17.83
C ILE A 208 -17.71 16.18 -19.03
N ASP A 209 -19.00 16.02 -19.35
CA ASP A 209 -19.54 15.21 -20.45
C ASP A 209 -18.86 13.83 -20.55
N PRO A 210 -18.87 13.05 -19.46
CA PRO A 210 -18.20 11.77 -19.45
C PRO A 210 -18.95 10.72 -20.26
N GLU A 211 -18.21 9.76 -20.80
CA GLU A 211 -18.80 8.60 -21.43
C GLU A 211 -19.39 7.65 -20.37
N LEU A 212 -20.66 7.87 -20.01
CA LEU A 212 -21.36 7.10 -18.99
C LEU A 212 -21.58 5.65 -19.45
N ALA A 213 -21.17 4.69 -18.62
CA ALA A 213 -21.63 3.32 -18.74
C ALA A 213 -23.05 3.19 -18.19
N SER A 214 -23.71 2.10 -18.52
CA SER A 214 -25.09 1.89 -18.10
C SER A 214 -25.21 1.70 -16.58
N GLU A 215 -24.20 1.17 -15.91
CA GLU A 215 -24.12 1.12 -14.43
C GLU A 215 -24.00 2.52 -13.79
N ASP A 216 -23.30 3.44 -14.44
CA ASP A 216 -23.14 4.82 -13.97
C ASP A 216 -24.49 5.56 -14.02
N ILE A 217 -25.24 5.37 -15.12
CA ILE A 217 -26.58 5.92 -15.30
C ILE A 217 -27.50 5.44 -14.16
N MET A 218 -27.48 4.14 -13.86
CA MET A 218 -28.30 3.57 -12.79
C MET A 218 -27.88 4.08 -11.41
N THR A 219 -26.59 4.34 -11.21
CA THR A 219 -26.09 4.95 -9.97
C THR A 219 -26.64 6.37 -9.82
N ILE A 220 -26.62 7.18 -10.87
CA ILE A 220 -27.19 8.55 -10.86
C ILE A 220 -28.70 8.52 -10.57
N ILE A 221 -29.45 7.61 -11.21
CA ILE A 221 -30.89 7.46 -10.97
C ILE A 221 -31.16 7.03 -9.52
N THR A 222 -30.35 6.12 -8.97
CA THR A 222 -30.48 5.68 -7.57
C THR A 222 -30.26 6.85 -6.60
N ARG A 223 -29.25 7.70 -6.86
CA ARG A 223 -29.01 8.92 -6.07
C ARG A 223 -30.22 9.86 -6.11
N PHE A 224 -30.89 9.98 -7.26
CA PHE A 224 -32.09 10.83 -7.39
C PHE A 224 -33.26 10.28 -6.58
N VAL A 225 -33.48 8.95 -6.64
CA VAL A 225 -34.51 8.30 -5.83
C VAL A 225 -34.26 8.50 -4.33
N ASN A 226 -33.00 8.52 -3.90
CA ASN A 226 -32.57 8.73 -2.51
C ASN A 226 -32.47 10.21 -2.07
N ASP A 227 -32.92 11.18 -2.89
CA ASP A 227 -32.81 12.62 -2.58
C ASP A 227 -31.38 13.15 -2.44
N GLU A 228 -30.38 12.46 -3.01
CA GLU A 228 -28.97 12.87 -2.97
C GLU A 228 -28.57 13.78 -4.15
N ILE A 229 -29.38 13.83 -5.20
CA ILE A 229 -29.16 14.65 -6.39
C ILE A 229 -30.50 15.08 -6.97
N ASP A 230 -30.59 16.32 -7.43
CA ASP A 230 -31.76 16.82 -8.13
C ASP A 230 -31.62 16.58 -9.64
N LEU A 231 -32.64 15.95 -10.23
CA LEU A 231 -32.78 15.75 -11.67
C LEU A 231 -34.16 16.23 -12.13
N SER A 232 -34.20 16.96 -13.24
CA SER A 232 -35.43 17.27 -13.95
C SER A 232 -35.90 16.10 -14.81
N SER A 233 -37.18 16.12 -15.21
CA SER A 233 -37.76 15.10 -16.08
C SER A 233 -37.01 14.92 -17.40
N ASP A 234 -36.54 16.02 -17.99
CA ASP A 234 -35.78 16.01 -19.24
C ASP A 234 -34.37 15.42 -19.04
N GLU A 235 -33.76 15.61 -17.87
CA GLU A 235 -32.45 15.04 -17.55
C GLU A 235 -32.53 13.54 -17.31
N ILE A 236 -33.58 13.06 -16.64
CA ILE A 236 -33.85 11.62 -16.48
C ILE A 236 -34.06 10.97 -17.84
N PHE A 237 -34.86 11.60 -18.71
CA PHE A 237 -35.05 11.13 -20.07
C PHE A 237 -33.72 11.13 -20.84
N GLY A 238 -32.92 12.19 -20.76
CA GLY A 238 -31.62 12.27 -21.44
C GLY A 238 -30.64 11.19 -20.99
N LEU A 239 -30.62 10.84 -19.70
CA LEU A 239 -29.82 9.74 -19.17
C LEU A 239 -30.26 8.37 -19.69
N LEU A 240 -31.57 8.13 -19.72
CA LEU A 240 -32.15 6.86 -20.18
C LEU A 240 -32.15 6.72 -21.70
N ASN A 241 -32.15 7.83 -22.44
CA ASN A 241 -32.03 7.87 -23.89
C ASN A 241 -30.56 7.72 -24.35
N ASN A 242 -29.78 6.90 -23.64
CA ASN A 242 -28.41 6.57 -23.98
C ASN A 242 -28.37 5.19 -24.62
N ALA A 243 -27.66 5.05 -25.74
CA ALA A 243 -27.56 3.81 -26.51
C ALA A 243 -27.00 2.60 -25.72
N LYS A 244 -26.37 2.83 -24.55
CA LYS A 244 -25.82 1.78 -23.69
C LYS A 244 -26.83 1.21 -22.69
N VAL A 245 -28.01 1.82 -22.55
CA VAL A 245 -29.06 1.35 -21.65
C VAL A 245 -29.75 0.14 -22.26
N THR A 246 -29.82 -0.94 -21.50
CA THR A 246 -30.41 -2.21 -21.93
C THR A 246 -31.86 -2.33 -21.45
N LYS A 247 -32.63 -3.25 -22.04
CA LYS A 247 -33.99 -3.62 -21.62
C LYS A 247 -34.13 -3.76 -20.09
N ALA A 248 -33.30 -4.60 -19.47
CA ALA A 248 -33.32 -4.83 -18.02
C ALA A 248 -33.07 -3.55 -17.19
N GLN A 249 -32.32 -2.59 -17.73
CA GLN A 249 -32.05 -1.32 -17.06
C GLN A 249 -33.21 -0.34 -17.21
N TYR A 250 -33.92 -0.35 -18.34
CA TYR A 250 -35.18 0.37 -18.47
C TYR A 250 -36.20 -0.11 -17.45
N ASP A 251 -36.36 -1.44 -17.31
CA ASP A 251 -37.28 -2.04 -16.35
C ASP A 251 -36.90 -1.64 -14.91
N LYS A 252 -35.61 -1.78 -14.56
CA LYS A 252 -35.10 -1.37 -13.26
C LYS A 252 -35.30 0.14 -13.00
N ALA A 253 -35.09 0.99 -14.00
CA ALA A 253 -35.33 2.42 -13.88
C ALA A 253 -36.81 2.72 -13.64
N ALA A 254 -37.73 2.03 -14.32
CA ALA A 254 -39.17 2.18 -14.12
C ALA A 254 -39.57 1.79 -12.69
N ILE A 255 -39.03 0.68 -12.18
CA ILE A 255 -39.26 0.22 -10.80
C ILE A 255 -38.79 1.27 -9.77
N MET A 256 -37.61 1.86 -9.97
CA MET A 256 -37.05 2.85 -9.05
C MET A 256 -37.83 4.18 -9.09
N LEU A 257 -38.22 4.64 -10.28
CA LEU A 257 -38.80 5.97 -10.48
C LEU A 257 -40.30 6.06 -10.16
N LYS A 258 -41.03 4.93 -10.12
CA LYS A 258 -42.50 4.89 -10.01
C LYS A 258 -43.07 5.65 -8.80
N ASN A 259 -42.35 5.65 -7.68
CA ASN A 259 -42.78 6.30 -6.44
C ASN A 259 -42.21 7.72 -6.29
N LYS A 260 -41.23 8.09 -7.12
CA LYS A 260 -40.52 9.36 -7.02
C LYS A 260 -41.09 10.43 -7.94
N LEU A 261 -41.52 10.01 -9.13
CA LEU A 261 -42.06 10.91 -10.14
C LEU A 261 -43.58 11.02 -10.05
N LYS A 262 -44.12 12.16 -10.47
CA LYS A 262 -45.58 12.33 -10.64
C LYS A 262 -46.08 11.39 -11.76
N PRO A 263 -47.28 10.81 -11.66
CA PRO A 263 -47.83 9.87 -12.63
C PRO A 263 -47.68 10.30 -14.10
N ASP A 264 -48.04 11.55 -14.41
CA ASP A 264 -48.00 12.09 -15.78
C ASP A 264 -46.56 12.16 -16.32
N VAL A 265 -45.61 12.55 -15.46
CA VAL A 265 -44.19 12.65 -15.80
C VAL A 265 -43.58 11.26 -15.97
N PHE A 266 -43.94 10.33 -15.08
CA PHE A 266 -43.46 8.96 -15.10
C PHE A 266 -43.84 8.26 -16.42
N ILE A 267 -45.12 8.26 -16.78
CA ILE A 267 -45.57 7.68 -18.07
C ILE A 267 -44.92 8.41 -19.24
N GLY A 268 -44.92 9.75 -19.22
CA GLY A 268 -44.42 10.55 -20.33
C GLY A 268 -42.95 10.29 -20.67
N ILE A 269 -42.12 9.93 -19.68
CA ILE A 269 -40.72 9.53 -19.91
C ILE A 269 -40.65 8.19 -20.65
N PHE A 270 -41.34 7.15 -20.16
CA PHE A 270 -41.27 5.81 -20.76
C PHE A 270 -42.01 5.72 -22.10
N GLU A 271 -43.07 6.50 -22.31
CA GLU A 271 -43.75 6.62 -23.60
C GLU A 271 -42.81 7.16 -24.67
N LYS A 272 -42.06 8.22 -24.35
CA LYS A 272 -41.03 8.77 -25.24
C LYS A 272 -39.91 7.76 -25.47
N LEU A 273 -39.42 7.08 -24.42
CA LEU A 273 -38.36 6.08 -24.56
C LEU A 273 -38.77 4.92 -25.49
N LYS A 274 -39.99 4.38 -25.33
CA LYS A 274 -40.53 3.33 -26.21
C LYS A 274 -40.57 3.76 -27.69
N SER A 275 -40.88 5.03 -27.96
CA SER A 275 -40.94 5.55 -29.33
C SER A 275 -39.58 5.58 -30.04
N ILE A 276 -38.47 5.55 -29.27
CA ILE A 276 -37.09 5.63 -29.78
C ILE A 276 -36.39 4.27 -29.68
N HIS A 277 -36.57 3.55 -28.58
CA HIS A 277 -35.91 2.28 -28.26
C HIS A 277 -36.94 1.17 -28.06
N ALA A 278 -36.90 0.16 -28.92
CA ALA A 278 -37.77 -1.02 -28.79
C ALA A 278 -37.57 -1.75 -27.44
N ASP A 279 -36.35 -1.73 -26.91
CA ASP A 279 -35.99 -2.32 -25.62
C ASP A 279 -36.69 -1.67 -24.41
N ALA A 280 -37.27 -0.47 -24.57
CA ALA A 280 -37.98 0.24 -23.51
C ALA A 280 -39.48 -0.12 -23.42
N ASP A 281 -39.97 -1.02 -24.28
CA ASP A 281 -41.40 -1.34 -24.36
C ASP A 281 -41.91 -1.98 -23.06
N GLU A 282 -41.19 -2.95 -22.49
CA GLU A 282 -41.58 -3.62 -21.23
C GLU A 282 -41.66 -2.65 -20.06
N ALA A 283 -40.68 -1.74 -19.95
CA ALA A 283 -40.69 -0.68 -18.94
C ALA A 283 -41.89 0.27 -19.08
N TYR A 284 -42.31 0.59 -20.32
CA TYR A 284 -43.50 1.41 -20.58
C TYR A 284 -44.79 0.68 -20.18
N VAL A 285 -44.94 -0.59 -20.59
CA VAL A 285 -46.12 -1.40 -20.22
C VAL A 285 -46.18 -1.59 -18.71
N TYR A 286 -45.04 -1.79 -18.04
CA TYR A 286 -44.93 -1.82 -16.59
C TYR A 286 -45.39 -0.50 -15.96
N ALA A 287 -44.96 0.65 -16.50
CA ALA A 287 -45.38 1.97 -16.02
C ALA A 287 -46.90 2.18 -16.11
N LEU A 288 -47.52 1.76 -17.21
CA LEU A 288 -48.99 1.79 -17.38
C LEU A 288 -49.70 0.89 -16.36
N PHE A 289 -49.14 -0.30 -16.10
CA PHE A 289 -49.71 -1.26 -15.13
C PHE A 289 -49.67 -0.72 -13.70
N GLU A 290 -48.54 -0.13 -13.28
CA GLU A 290 -48.39 0.46 -11.94
C GLU A 290 -49.38 1.60 -11.71
N LEU A 291 -49.67 2.39 -12.74
CA LEU A 291 -50.65 3.48 -12.68
C LEU A 291 -52.08 3.03 -12.94
N GLN A 292 -52.32 1.72 -12.97
CA GLN A 292 -53.64 1.10 -13.12
C GLN A 292 -54.37 1.46 -14.42
N MET A 293 -53.63 1.85 -15.46
CA MET A 293 -54.18 2.16 -16.79
C MET A 293 -54.43 0.87 -17.60
N LEU A 294 -55.20 -0.06 -17.05
CA LEU A 294 -55.31 -1.44 -17.55
C LEU A 294 -55.78 -1.54 -19.00
N ASP A 295 -56.66 -0.64 -19.45
CA ASP A 295 -57.12 -0.63 -20.84
C ASP A 295 -55.96 -0.35 -21.81
N LYS A 296 -55.12 0.64 -21.49
CA LYS A 296 -53.89 0.92 -22.26
C LYS A 296 -52.86 -0.20 -22.16
N VAL A 297 -52.78 -0.89 -21.03
CA VAL A 297 -51.90 -2.07 -20.90
C VAL A 297 -52.38 -3.15 -21.86
N ARG A 298 -53.68 -3.44 -21.90
CA ARG A 298 -54.27 -4.44 -22.81
C ARG A 298 -54.01 -4.08 -24.27
N GLU A 299 -54.24 -2.83 -24.66
CA GLU A 299 -53.92 -2.32 -26.00
C GLU A 299 -52.42 -2.48 -26.33
N ALA A 300 -51.53 -2.19 -25.38
CA ALA A 300 -50.09 -2.25 -25.62
C ALA A 300 -49.54 -3.68 -25.75
N ILE A 301 -50.20 -4.68 -25.15
CA ILE A 301 -49.83 -6.09 -25.27
C ILE A 301 -50.66 -6.84 -26.32
N GLU A 302 -51.66 -6.20 -26.92
CA GLU A 302 -52.54 -6.82 -27.91
C GLU A 302 -51.74 -7.16 -29.17
N GLY A 303 -51.73 -8.44 -29.55
CA GLY A 303 -50.93 -8.92 -30.70
C GLY A 303 -49.44 -9.18 -30.41
N SER A 304 -48.98 -9.01 -29.16
CA SER A 304 -47.63 -9.41 -28.74
C SER A 304 -47.47 -10.93 -28.64
N ASP A 305 -46.25 -11.43 -28.86
CA ASP A 305 -45.98 -12.87 -28.83
C ASP A 305 -46.27 -13.47 -27.44
N PRO A 306 -46.61 -14.78 -27.35
CA PRO A 306 -46.90 -15.44 -26.06
C PRO A 306 -45.75 -15.32 -25.06
N ASP A 307 -44.52 -15.22 -25.55
CA ASP A 307 -43.32 -15.13 -24.74
C ASP A 307 -42.93 -13.71 -24.34
N GLU A 308 -43.55 -12.69 -24.94
CA GLU A 308 -43.34 -11.28 -24.60
C GLU A 308 -44.28 -10.85 -23.46
N PHE A 309 -43.77 -10.01 -22.55
CA PHE A 309 -44.50 -9.47 -21.40
C PHE A 309 -45.13 -10.52 -20.47
N LYS A 310 -44.55 -11.73 -20.36
CA LYS A 310 -45.10 -12.84 -19.54
C LYS A 310 -45.47 -12.39 -18.14
N GLU A 311 -44.60 -11.62 -17.51
CA GLU A 311 -44.75 -11.14 -16.14
C GLU A 311 -45.96 -10.22 -16.00
N ILE A 312 -46.15 -9.30 -16.95
CA ILE A 312 -47.30 -8.38 -16.99
C ILE A 312 -48.59 -9.12 -17.33
N LYS A 313 -48.56 -10.07 -18.27
CA LYS A 313 -49.71 -10.91 -18.64
C LYS A 313 -50.22 -11.73 -17.45
N VAL A 314 -49.30 -12.31 -16.66
CA VAL A 314 -49.64 -13.02 -15.41
C VAL A 314 -50.23 -12.07 -14.38
N LEU A 315 -49.64 -10.89 -14.18
CA LEU A 315 -50.16 -9.89 -13.24
C LEU A 315 -51.56 -9.39 -13.63
N LEU A 316 -51.81 -9.14 -14.91
CA LEU A 316 -53.13 -8.80 -15.45
C LEU A 316 -54.15 -9.90 -15.18
N PHE A 317 -53.82 -11.16 -15.49
CA PHE A 317 -54.70 -12.30 -15.26
C PHE A 317 -55.07 -12.44 -13.77
N LEU A 318 -54.10 -12.31 -12.87
CA LEU A 318 -54.36 -12.37 -11.42
C LEU A 318 -55.31 -11.25 -10.98
N ARG A 319 -55.12 -10.04 -11.53
CA ARG A 319 -55.96 -8.86 -11.23
C ARG A 319 -57.38 -9.01 -11.76
N ASP A 320 -57.55 -9.49 -12.98
CA ASP A 320 -58.85 -9.77 -13.61
C ASP A 320 -59.63 -10.84 -12.83
N ASN A 321 -58.93 -11.76 -12.14
CA ASN A 321 -59.50 -12.76 -11.23
C ASN A 321 -59.63 -12.27 -9.77
N GLY A 322 -59.51 -10.96 -9.52
CA GLY A 322 -59.72 -10.34 -8.20
C GLY A 322 -58.57 -10.53 -7.20
N LYS A 323 -57.40 -11.03 -7.62
CA LYS A 323 -56.22 -11.17 -6.76
C LYS A 323 -55.30 -9.97 -6.94
N MET A 324 -55.13 -9.15 -5.90
CA MET A 324 -54.15 -8.06 -5.89
C MET A 324 -52.77 -8.59 -5.50
N VAL A 325 -51.89 -8.72 -6.48
CA VAL A 325 -50.51 -9.18 -6.29
C VAL A 325 -49.56 -8.04 -6.62
N PRO A 326 -48.60 -7.69 -5.75
CA PRO A 326 -47.65 -6.62 -6.02
C PRO A 326 -46.74 -7.01 -7.19
N SER A 327 -46.52 -6.06 -8.09
CA SER A 327 -45.64 -6.23 -9.27
C SER A 327 -44.19 -6.54 -8.90
N SER A 328 -43.75 -6.16 -7.70
CA SER A 328 -42.42 -6.46 -7.15
C SER A 328 -42.13 -7.96 -6.93
N LEU A 329 -43.14 -8.84 -7.07
CA LEU A 329 -42.93 -10.28 -7.02
C LEU A 329 -42.40 -10.84 -8.35
N PHE A 330 -42.62 -10.13 -9.45
CA PHE A 330 -42.21 -10.54 -10.79
C PHE A 330 -41.04 -9.69 -11.29
N PHE A 331 -41.06 -8.39 -11.01
CA PHE A 331 -40.00 -7.45 -11.36
C PHE A 331 -39.07 -7.23 -10.15
N LYS A 332 -37.78 -7.59 -10.27
CA LYS A 332 -36.76 -7.47 -9.21
C LYS A 332 -35.73 -6.38 -9.46
#